data_AF-A0A7J2J4P0-F1
#
_entry.id   AF-A0A7J2J4P0-F1
#
_cell.length_a   1.000
_cell.length_b   1.000
_cell.length_c   1.000
_cell.angle_alpha   90.00
_cell.angle_beta   90.00
_cell.angle_gamma   90.00
#
_symmetry.space_group_name_H-M   'P 1'
#
loop_
_entity.id
_entity.type
_entity.pdbx_description
1 polymer ?
#
loop_
_entity_poly.entity_id
_entity_poly.type
_entity_poly.pdbx_seq_one_letter_code
_entity_poly.pdbx_strand_id
1 'polypeptide(L)'
;LIGKPALEMTKGKEVKLHGAGREDIDVRTLGSGRPFILEIKKPKLRKINLGELEKRINSESKGKVEVLGLRFSSKSEVKKIKEKRGRKRYRVVFKLDREIKEEDLEKLENLKGRILQRTPTRVLHRRADKFREREVYEIVIKEVKGNVGEAEIYCEGGLYVKELVSGDNGRTTPSFTEVLGSKAECLELDVLDIELEGE
;
A
#
# COMPACT_ATOMS: atom_id res chain seq x y z
N LEU A 1 -7.72 -5.78 16.50
CA LEU A 1 -8.26 -6.73 15.50
C LEU A 1 -7.45 -8.02 15.53
N ILE A 2 -6.22 -8.04 15.01
CA ILE A 2 -5.37 -9.26 14.98
C ILE A 2 -4.79 -9.64 16.36
N GLY A 3 -4.24 -8.66 17.10
CA GLY A 3 -3.43 -8.94 18.29
C GLY A 3 -4.18 -9.48 19.51
N LYS A 4 -5.45 -9.08 19.72
CA LYS A 4 -6.23 -9.47 20.89
C LYS A 4 -6.54 -10.98 20.90
N PRO A 5 -7.11 -11.59 19.85
CA PRO A 5 -7.29 -13.04 19.77
C PRO A 5 -5.99 -13.83 20.02
N ALA A 6 -4.87 -13.36 19.44
CA ALA A 6 -3.58 -14.01 19.60
C ALA A 6 -3.08 -13.96 21.06
N LEU A 7 -3.23 -12.82 21.75
CA LEU A 7 -2.86 -12.69 23.16
C LEU A 7 -3.67 -13.61 24.06
N GLU A 8 -4.96 -13.75 23.81
CA GLU A 8 -5.85 -14.62 24.59
C GLU A 8 -5.48 -16.10 24.40
N MET A 9 -5.26 -16.55 23.16
CA MET A 9 -4.87 -17.94 22.88
C MET A 9 -3.48 -18.30 23.40
N THR A 10 -2.52 -17.38 23.29
CA THR A 10 -1.14 -17.60 23.77
C THR A 10 -0.95 -17.32 25.26
N LYS A 11 -1.94 -16.69 25.90
CA LYS A 11 -1.85 -16.09 27.25
C LYS A 11 -0.61 -15.18 27.37
N GLY A 12 -0.32 -14.42 26.32
CA GLY A 12 0.78 -13.45 26.25
C GLY A 12 0.46 -12.13 26.94
N LYS A 13 1.47 -11.27 27.12
CA LYS A 13 1.30 -9.95 27.77
C LYS A 13 1.22 -8.77 26.81
N GLU A 14 1.97 -8.83 25.71
CA GLU A 14 2.08 -7.73 24.75
C GLU A 14 2.26 -8.31 23.35
N VAL A 15 1.81 -7.58 22.34
CA VAL A 15 1.93 -7.94 20.94
C VAL A 15 2.59 -6.81 20.16
N LYS A 16 3.52 -7.16 19.26
CA LYS A 16 4.11 -6.25 18.28
C LYS A 16 3.82 -6.75 16.88
N LEU A 17 3.30 -5.88 16.03
CA LEU A 17 3.03 -6.19 14.63
C LEU A 17 4.15 -5.61 13.77
N HIS A 18 4.78 -6.47 12.97
CA HIS A 18 5.82 -6.11 12.02
C HIS A 18 5.29 -6.35 10.61
N GLY A 19 4.99 -5.29 9.87
CA GLY A 19 4.47 -5.39 8.49
C GLY A 19 5.53 -5.09 7.43
N ALA A 20 5.36 -5.65 6.22
CA ALA A 20 6.12 -5.30 5.03
C ALA A 20 5.68 -3.93 4.48
N GLY A 21 5.97 -2.85 5.21
CA GLY A 21 5.44 -1.52 4.91
C GLY A 21 4.07 -1.26 5.56
N ARG A 22 3.43 -0.17 5.15
CA ARG A 22 2.17 0.35 5.71
C ARG A 22 1.54 1.35 4.74
N GLU A 23 0.22 1.46 4.77
CA GLU A 23 -0.57 2.39 3.95
C GLU A 23 -1.25 3.43 4.84
N ASP A 24 -1.82 4.47 4.21
CA ASP A 24 -2.63 5.46 4.92
C ASP A 24 -3.97 4.85 5.39
N ILE A 25 -4.64 5.51 6.34
CA ILE A 25 -5.84 4.99 7.00
C ILE A 25 -7.05 4.83 6.06
N ASP A 26 -7.06 5.60 4.98
CA ASP A 26 -8.09 5.64 3.94
C ASP A 26 -7.79 4.71 2.76
N VAL A 27 -6.75 3.86 2.87
CA VAL A 27 -6.31 2.94 1.82
C VAL A 27 -6.63 1.50 2.22
N ARG A 28 -7.33 0.77 1.36
CA ARG A 28 -7.55 -0.68 1.55
C ARG A 28 -6.35 -1.47 1.02
N THR A 29 -6.07 -2.62 1.62
CA THR A 29 -5.15 -3.62 1.06
C THR A 29 -5.97 -4.85 0.71
N LEU A 30 -6.02 -5.16 -0.57
CA LEU A 30 -6.83 -6.21 -1.18
C LEU A 30 -5.92 -7.35 -1.68
N GLY A 31 -6.48 -8.25 -2.49
CA GLY A 31 -5.76 -9.36 -3.10
C GLY A 31 -5.21 -10.34 -2.06
N SER A 32 -3.92 -10.68 -2.20
CA SER A 32 -3.19 -11.55 -1.26
C SER A 32 -2.93 -10.89 0.11
N GLY A 33 -3.23 -9.59 0.22
CA GLY A 33 -3.06 -8.82 1.44
C GLY A 33 -1.61 -8.35 1.66
N ARG A 34 -1.33 -7.90 2.89
CA ARG A 34 0.02 -7.48 3.29
C ARG A 34 0.66 -8.51 4.21
N PRO A 35 1.86 -9.02 3.86
CA PRO A 35 2.65 -9.83 4.77
C PRO A 35 2.91 -9.10 6.10
N PHE A 36 2.69 -9.82 7.20
CA PHE A 36 2.99 -9.34 8.54
C PHE A 36 3.51 -10.48 9.43
N ILE A 37 4.21 -10.10 10.50
CA ILE A 37 4.61 -10.99 11.59
C ILE A 37 4.06 -10.42 12.89
N LEU A 38 3.42 -11.29 13.66
CA LEU A 38 2.92 -10.98 14.99
C LEU A 38 3.87 -11.54 16.05
N GLU A 39 4.59 -10.65 16.74
CA GLU A 39 5.48 -11.01 17.84
C GLU A 39 4.74 -10.93 19.17
N ILE A 40 4.59 -12.07 19.84
CA ILE A 40 3.97 -12.14 21.17
C ILE A 40 5.04 -12.14 22.27
N LYS A 41 4.93 -11.21 23.23
CA LYS A 41 5.82 -11.12 24.39
C LYS A 41 5.28 -11.90 25.58
N LYS A 42 6.18 -12.63 26.24
CA LYS A 42 5.91 -13.44 27.45
C LYS A 42 4.70 -14.39 27.28
N PRO A 43 4.59 -15.16 26.17
CA PRO A 43 3.51 -16.14 26.01
C PRO A 43 3.66 -17.27 27.04
N LYS A 44 2.55 -17.65 27.69
CA LYS A 44 2.53 -18.87 28.52
C LYS A 44 2.34 -20.12 27.64
N LEU A 45 1.66 -19.98 26.49
CA LEU A 45 1.48 -21.03 25.49
C LEU A 45 2.16 -20.62 24.17
N ARG A 46 3.13 -21.41 23.72
CA ARG A 46 3.94 -21.13 22.51
C ARG A 46 3.49 -21.91 21.28
N LYS A 47 2.85 -23.05 21.48
CA LYS A 47 2.26 -23.88 20.42
C LYS A 47 0.75 -23.77 20.54
N ILE A 48 0.12 -23.17 19.54
CA ILE A 48 -1.32 -22.99 19.42
C ILE A 48 -1.76 -23.46 18.03
N ASN A 49 -3.04 -23.74 17.84
CA ASN A 49 -3.59 -24.00 16.52
C ASN A 49 -3.72 -22.69 15.74
N LEU A 50 -2.89 -22.51 14.71
CA LEU A 50 -2.89 -21.29 13.91
C LEU A 50 -4.11 -21.16 12.99
N GLY A 51 -4.68 -22.28 12.54
CA GLY A 51 -5.92 -22.25 11.76
C GLY A 51 -7.13 -21.83 12.58
N GLU A 52 -7.15 -22.18 13.87
CA GLU A 52 -8.17 -21.67 14.81
C GLU A 52 -7.96 -20.18 15.09
N LEU A 53 -6.72 -19.74 15.29
CA LEU A 53 -6.39 -18.32 15.46
C LEU A 53 -6.82 -17.50 14.23
N GLU A 54 -6.56 -18.00 13.02
CA GLU A 54 -6.96 -17.37 11.76
C GLU A 54 -8.48 -17.19 11.69
N LYS A 55 -9.25 -18.27 11.86
CA LYS A 55 -10.73 -18.23 11.88
C LYS A 55 -11.26 -17.25 12.91
N ARG A 56 -10.65 -17.24 14.10
CA ARG A 56 -11.05 -16.38 15.21
C ARG A 56 -10.78 -14.90 14.91
N ILE A 57 -9.62 -14.58 14.34
CA ILE A 57 -9.31 -13.21 13.92
C ILE A 57 -10.33 -12.74 12.88
N ASN A 58 -10.62 -13.56 11.87
CA ASN A 58 -11.51 -13.18 10.77
C ASN A 58 -12.95 -12.96 11.26
N SER A 59 -13.47 -13.83 12.14
CA SER A 59 -14.82 -13.68 12.69
C SER A 59 -14.95 -12.47 13.62
N GLU A 60 -13.98 -12.23 14.51
CA GLU A 60 -14.02 -11.11 15.46
C GLU A 60 -13.75 -9.75 14.80
N SER A 61 -13.12 -9.74 13.62
CA SER A 61 -12.75 -8.50 12.92
C SER A 61 -13.90 -7.83 12.17
N LYS A 62 -15.08 -8.47 12.07
CA LYS A 62 -16.31 -7.91 11.48
C LYS A 62 -16.09 -7.29 10.08
N GLY A 63 -15.36 -7.98 9.22
CA GLY A 63 -15.06 -7.55 7.85
C GLY A 63 -14.07 -6.38 7.71
N LYS A 64 -13.48 -5.87 8.81
CA LYS A 64 -12.50 -4.78 8.76
C LYS A 64 -11.11 -5.26 8.33
N VAL A 65 -10.74 -6.47 8.73
CA VAL A 65 -9.51 -7.14 8.32
C VAL A 65 -9.78 -8.64 8.19
N GLU A 66 -9.05 -9.26 7.28
CA GLU A 66 -8.95 -10.71 7.15
C GLU A 66 -7.46 -11.09 7.16
N VAL A 67 -7.15 -12.22 7.77
CA VAL A 67 -5.82 -12.84 7.77
C VAL A 67 -5.93 -14.22 7.15
N LEU A 68 -4.86 -14.63 6.48
CA LEU A 68 -4.76 -15.90 5.77
C LEU A 68 -3.34 -16.44 5.89
N GLY A 69 -3.20 -17.77 5.82
CA GLY A 69 -1.90 -18.43 5.74
C GLY A 69 -1.04 -18.26 6.99
N LEU A 70 -1.64 -18.21 8.19
CA LEU A 70 -0.88 -18.08 9.42
C LEU A 70 0.08 -19.26 9.62
N ARG A 71 1.37 -18.96 9.78
CA ARG A 71 2.42 -19.91 10.13
C ARG A 71 3.32 -19.36 11.23
N PHE A 72 4.03 -20.24 11.92
CA PHE A 72 5.10 -19.82 12.82
C PHE A 72 6.23 -19.16 12.02
N SER A 73 6.87 -18.18 12.65
CA SER A 73 7.94 -17.39 12.06
C SER A 73 9.10 -17.25 13.05
N SER A 74 10.20 -16.69 12.57
CA SER A 74 11.47 -16.56 13.27
C SER A 74 11.91 -15.10 13.39
N LYS A 75 12.87 -14.83 14.29
CA LYS A 75 13.42 -13.49 14.49
C LYS A 75 14.14 -12.96 13.24
N SER A 76 14.72 -13.85 12.42
CA SER A 76 15.38 -13.46 11.17
C SER A 76 14.35 -12.98 10.13
N GLU A 77 13.19 -13.61 10.05
CA GLU A 77 12.11 -13.17 9.15
C GLU A 77 11.54 -11.80 9.54
N VAL A 78 11.53 -11.45 10.84
CA VAL A 78 11.17 -10.09 11.28
C VAL A 78 12.11 -9.02 10.72
N LYS A 79 13.38 -9.35 10.50
CA LYS A 79 14.31 -8.42 9.82
C LYS A 79 14.00 -8.37 8.32
N LYS A 80 13.89 -9.54 7.69
CA LYS A 80 13.61 -9.67 6.25
C LYS A 80 12.34 -8.90 5.84
N ILE A 81 11.24 -9.06 6.58
CA ILE A 81 9.97 -8.41 6.25
C ILE A 81 10.06 -6.87 6.29
N LYS A 82 10.96 -6.30 7.11
CA LYS A 82 11.16 -4.85 7.21
C LYS A 82 12.06 -4.30 6.10
N GLU A 83 12.94 -5.14 5.57
CA GLU A 83 13.90 -4.79 4.54
C GLU A 83 13.33 -4.98 3.12
N LYS A 84 12.32 -5.85 2.97
CA LYS A 84 11.66 -6.13 1.69
C LYS A 84 11.17 -4.84 1.02
N ARG A 85 11.81 -4.51 -0.10
CA ARG A 85 11.36 -3.50 -1.06
C ARG A 85 10.67 -4.27 -2.18
N GLY A 86 9.35 -4.32 -2.09
CA GLY A 86 8.54 -5.00 -3.10
C GLY A 86 8.03 -4.02 -4.15
N ARG A 87 7.75 -4.55 -5.34
CA ARG A 87 6.92 -3.86 -6.32
C ARG A 87 5.46 -3.98 -5.88
N LYS A 88 4.64 -3.02 -6.29
CA LYS A 88 3.25 -2.96 -5.85
C LYS A 88 2.35 -2.59 -7.00
N ARG A 89 1.16 -3.17 -7.00
CA ARG A 89 0.07 -2.79 -7.90
C ARG A 89 -1.01 -2.10 -7.09
N TYR A 90 -1.43 -0.93 -7.54
CA TYR A 90 -2.48 -0.13 -6.91
C TYR A 90 -3.63 0.09 -7.87
N ARG A 91 -4.85 0.15 -7.34
CA ARG A 91 -6.00 0.76 -8.01
C ARG A 91 -6.12 2.19 -7.54
N VAL A 92 -6.28 3.11 -8.48
CA VAL A 92 -6.42 4.54 -8.22
C VAL A 92 -7.66 5.04 -8.93
N VAL A 93 -8.58 5.65 -8.17
CA VAL A 93 -9.62 6.50 -8.76
C VAL A 93 -9.12 7.93 -8.70
N PHE A 94 -9.05 8.58 -9.85
CA PHE A 94 -8.60 9.96 -9.96
C PHE A 94 -9.67 10.84 -10.62
N LYS A 95 -9.59 12.13 -10.34
CA LYS A 95 -10.48 13.14 -10.91
C LYS A 95 -9.70 14.30 -11.48
N LEU A 96 -10.13 14.77 -12.65
CA LEU A 96 -9.64 15.99 -13.28
C LEU A 96 -10.61 17.17 -13.07
N ASP A 97 -10.10 18.38 -13.22
CA ASP A 97 -10.91 19.61 -13.24
C ASP A 97 -11.67 19.84 -14.57
N ARG A 98 -11.38 19.03 -15.58
CA ARG A 98 -12.05 18.96 -16.90
C ARG A 98 -12.41 17.53 -17.26
N GLU A 99 -13.20 17.33 -18.29
CA GLU A 99 -13.43 16.00 -18.85
C GLU A 99 -12.12 15.35 -19.31
N ILE A 100 -12.02 14.04 -19.08
CA ILE A 100 -10.91 13.21 -19.55
C ILE A 100 -11.13 12.95 -21.04
N LYS A 101 -10.11 13.21 -21.84
CA LYS A 101 -10.10 12.99 -23.28
C LYS A 101 -9.32 11.72 -23.61
N GLU A 102 -9.54 11.20 -24.81
CA GLU A 102 -8.81 10.02 -25.30
C GLU A 102 -7.29 10.24 -25.31
N GLU A 103 -6.83 11.43 -25.70
CA GLU A 103 -5.41 11.81 -25.70
C GLU A 103 -4.77 11.80 -24.30
N ASP A 104 -5.57 11.92 -23.23
CA ASP A 104 -5.07 11.86 -21.86
C ASP A 104 -4.71 10.43 -21.47
N LEU A 105 -5.42 9.44 -22.02
CA LEU A 105 -5.19 8.03 -21.72
C LEU A 105 -3.81 7.61 -22.19
N GLU A 106 -3.48 7.95 -23.44
CA GLU A 106 -2.16 7.69 -24.01
C GLU A 106 -1.04 8.40 -23.23
N LYS A 107 -1.26 9.65 -22.79
CA LYS A 107 -0.28 10.38 -21.96
C LYS A 107 -0.05 9.70 -20.61
N LEU A 108 -1.12 9.22 -19.96
CA LEU A 108 -1.01 8.52 -18.68
C LEU A 108 -0.38 7.15 -18.84
N GLU A 109 -0.73 6.39 -19.87
CA GLU A 109 -0.14 5.08 -20.13
C GLU A 109 1.35 5.21 -20.49
N ASN A 110 1.76 6.30 -21.15
CA ASN A 110 3.17 6.58 -21.43
C ASN A 110 3.95 7.16 -20.23
N LEU A 111 3.29 7.49 -19.11
CA LEU A 111 3.94 7.94 -17.88
C LEU A 111 4.57 6.73 -17.13
N LYS A 112 5.67 6.21 -17.69
CA LYS A 112 6.46 5.12 -17.14
C LYS A 112 7.92 5.57 -16.95
N GLY A 113 8.64 4.90 -16.05
CA GLY A 113 10.03 5.16 -15.73
C GLY A 113 10.23 5.94 -14.43
N ARG A 114 11.31 6.72 -14.39
CA ARG A 114 11.78 7.39 -13.15
C ARG A 114 10.91 8.58 -12.80
N ILE A 115 10.42 8.57 -11.56
CA ILE A 115 9.66 9.64 -10.92
C ILE A 115 10.48 10.20 -9.76
N LEU A 116 10.76 11.50 -9.81
CA LEU A 116 11.42 12.22 -8.74
C LEU A 116 10.36 12.76 -7.76
N GLN A 117 10.41 12.30 -6.53
CA GLN A 117 9.49 12.71 -5.47
C GLN A 117 10.23 13.34 -4.30
N ARG A 118 9.93 14.61 -4.04
CA ARG A 118 10.21 15.25 -2.75
C ARG A 118 9.21 14.70 -1.71
N THR A 119 9.59 14.73 -0.45
CA THR A 119 8.75 14.16 0.62
C THR A 119 7.38 14.86 0.64
N PRO A 120 6.25 14.14 0.53
CA PRO A 120 4.95 14.78 0.38
C PRO A 120 4.63 15.78 1.48
N THR A 121 4.00 16.89 1.13
CA THR A 121 3.63 17.96 2.07
C THR A 121 2.86 17.41 3.27
N ARG A 122 1.89 16.53 3.03
CA ARG A 122 1.05 15.89 4.07
C ARG A 122 1.83 15.05 5.09
N VAL A 123 3.06 14.61 4.78
CA VAL A 123 3.88 13.79 5.68
C VAL A 123 5.12 14.50 6.24
N LEU A 124 5.32 15.78 5.92
CA LEU A 124 6.50 16.53 6.37
C LEU A 124 6.60 16.62 7.90
N HIS A 125 5.47 16.73 8.61
CA HIS A 125 5.46 16.77 10.08
C HIS A 125 6.03 15.50 10.74
N ARG A 126 6.14 14.39 9.99
CA ARG A 126 6.58 13.08 10.48
C ARG A 126 7.81 12.52 9.77
N ARG A 127 8.31 13.19 8.73
CA ARG A 127 9.43 12.70 7.90
C ARG A 127 10.35 13.84 7.49
N ALA A 128 11.65 13.55 7.47
CA ALA A 128 12.64 14.45 6.90
C ALA A 128 12.31 14.76 5.43
N ASP A 129 12.40 16.03 5.08
CA ASP A 129 12.19 16.51 3.72
C ASP A 129 13.38 16.16 2.85
N LYS A 130 13.17 15.26 1.90
CA LYS A 130 14.18 14.83 0.94
C LYS A 130 13.57 14.36 -0.38
N PHE A 131 14.38 14.42 -1.42
CA PHE A 131 14.10 13.82 -2.72
C PHE A 131 14.36 12.31 -2.72
N ARG A 132 13.57 11.57 -3.49
CA ARG A 132 13.71 10.15 -3.76
C ARG A 132 13.31 9.90 -5.20
N GLU A 133 14.10 9.13 -5.90
CA GLU A 133 13.72 8.58 -7.21
C GLU A 133 13.02 7.25 -7.00
N ARG A 134 11.91 7.03 -7.70
CA ARG A 134 11.14 5.79 -7.71
C ARG A 134 10.66 5.48 -9.12
N GLU A 135 10.44 4.22 -9.43
CA GLU A 135 10.04 3.81 -10.77
C GLU A 135 8.55 3.48 -10.87
N VAL A 136 7.89 3.98 -11.91
CA VAL A 136 6.59 3.49 -12.39
C VAL A 136 6.86 2.53 -13.53
N TYR A 137 6.45 1.28 -13.38
CA TYR A 137 6.67 0.26 -14.41
C TYR A 137 5.53 0.25 -15.43
N GLU A 138 4.30 0.50 -14.98
CA GLU A 138 3.12 0.44 -15.83
C GLU A 138 1.97 1.25 -15.23
N ILE A 139 1.19 1.87 -16.11
CA ILE A 139 -0.12 2.45 -15.83
C ILE A 139 -1.07 1.88 -16.89
N VAL A 140 -2.23 1.39 -16.45
CA VAL A 140 -3.30 0.90 -17.33
C VAL A 140 -4.60 1.59 -16.93
N ILE A 141 -5.25 2.28 -17.86
CA ILE A 141 -6.56 2.87 -17.61
C ILE A 141 -7.63 1.79 -17.72
N LYS A 142 -8.52 1.70 -16.72
CA LYS A 142 -9.59 0.67 -16.67
C LYS A 142 -10.94 1.22 -17.06
N GLU A 143 -11.28 2.40 -16.56
CA GLU A 143 -12.58 3.03 -16.79
C GLU A 143 -12.44 4.55 -16.79
N VAL A 144 -13.26 5.22 -17.59
CA VAL A 144 -13.38 6.68 -17.62
C VAL A 144 -14.84 7.06 -17.71
N LYS A 145 -15.25 8.02 -16.89
CA LYS A 145 -16.59 8.60 -16.89
C LYS A 145 -16.54 10.10 -16.62
N GLY A 146 -16.67 10.89 -17.69
CA GLY A 146 -16.59 12.35 -17.62
C GLY A 146 -15.19 12.80 -17.16
N ASN A 147 -15.10 13.37 -15.95
CA ASN A 147 -13.83 13.81 -15.37
C ASN A 147 -13.24 12.85 -14.32
N VAL A 148 -13.80 11.66 -14.17
CA VAL A 148 -13.30 10.63 -13.23
C VAL A 148 -12.78 9.44 -14.02
N GLY A 149 -11.58 8.98 -13.65
CA GLY A 149 -10.95 7.81 -14.24
C GLY A 149 -10.48 6.82 -13.18
N GLU A 150 -10.38 5.55 -13.57
CA GLU A 150 -9.76 4.49 -12.78
C GLU A 150 -8.51 3.98 -13.51
N ALA A 151 -7.40 3.89 -12.78
CA ALA A 151 -6.15 3.36 -13.28
C ALA A 151 -5.58 2.29 -12.35
N GLU A 152 -4.95 1.27 -12.94
CA GLU A 152 -4.02 0.41 -12.23
C GLU A 152 -2.60 0.91 -12.43
N ILE A 153 -1.84 1.03 -11.33
CA ILE A 153 -0.46 1.52 -11.34
C ILE A 153 0.45 0.46 -10.72
N TYR A 154 1.41 -0.02 -11.50
CA TYR A 154 2.46 -0.93 -11.04
C TYR A 154 3.77 -0.15 -10.87
N CYS A 155 4.31 -0.15 -9.65
CA CYS A 155 5.45 0.71 -9.32
C CYS A 155 6.35 0.16 -8.21
N GLU A 156 7.51 0.81 -8.04
CA GLU A 156 8.48 0.48 -7.01
C GLU A 156 7.96 0.81 -5.59
N GLY A 157 8.32 -0.04 -4.64
CA GLY A 157 8.05 0.17 -3.22
C GLY A 157 8.50 1.54 -2.69
N GLY A 158 7.55 2.27 -2.11
CA GLY A 158 7.80 3.58 -1.50
C GLY A 158 7.57 4.76 -2.44
N LEU A 159 7.10 4.53 -3.66
CA LEU A 159 6.48 5.56 -4.48
C LEU A 159 5.21 6.06 -3.78
N TYR A 160 5.05 7.38 -3.71
CA TYR A 160 3.88 8.04 -3.16
C TYR A 160 2.83 8.23 -4.25
N VAL A 161 1.88 7.29 -4.35
CA VAL A 161 0.92 7.23 -5.46
C VAL A 161 -0.05 8.43 -5.48
N LYS A 162 -0.53 8.88 -4.32
CA LYS A 162 -1.37 10.09 -4.22
C LYS A 162 -0.67 11.33 -4.80
N GLU A 163 0.66 11.39 -4.62
CA GLU A 163 1.50 12.47 -5.12
C GLU A 163 1.96 12.27 -6.58
N LEU A 164 2.02 11.03 -7.09
CA LEU A 164 2.12 10.77 -8.53
C LEU A 164 0.90 11.31 -9.28
N VAL A 165 -0.30 11.24 -8.69
CA VAL A 165 -1.52 11.81 -9.27
C VAL A 165 -1.51 13.34 -9.14
N SER A 166 -1.42 13.85 -7.92
CA SER A 166 -1.62 15.29 -7.64
C SER A 166 -0.43 16.18 -7.99
N GLY A 167 0.77 15.62 -8.20
CA GLY A 167 2.01 16.36 -8.35
C GLY A 167 2.50 17.07 -7.08
N ASP A 168 1.66 17.17 -6.04
CA ASP A 168 1.92 17.87 -4.77
C ASP A 168 2.54 19.26 -4.98
N ASN A 169 1.94 20.05 -5.88
CA ASN A 169 2.40 21.39 -6.26
C ASN A 169 3.86 21.40 -6.79
N GLY A 170 4.19 20.47 -7.68
CA GLY A 170 5.53 20.36 -8.29
C GLY A 170 6.56 19.64 -7.43
N ARG A 171 6.14 18.95 -6.36
CA ARG A 171 7.01 18.12 -5.52
C ARG A 171 7.19 16.71 -6.06
N THR A 172 6.35 16.28 -7.00
CA THR A 172 6.51 15.03 -7.77
C THR A 172 6.54 15.34 -9.25
N THR A 173 7.55 14.85 -9.95
CA THR A 173 7.71 15.02 -11.40
C THR A 173 8.36 13.78 -12.05
N PRO A 174 7.89 13.35 -13.22
CA PRO A 174 6.60 13.72 -13.82
C PRO A 174 5.41 13.23 -12.96
N SER A 175 4.23 13.83 -13.14
CA SER A 175 2.99 13.50 -12.42
C SER A 175 1.78 13.54 -13.35
N PHE A 176 0.63 12.98 -12.95
CA PHE A 176 -0.60 13.04 -13.76
C PHE A 176 -0.99 14.48 -14.04
N THR A 177 -0.96 15.32 -13.01
CA THR A 177 -1.27 16.75 -13.14
C THR A 177 -0.36 17.45 -14.15
N GLU A 178 0.93 17.12 -14.13
CA GLU A 178 1.92 17.69 -15.04
C GLU A 178 1.72 17.22 -16.48
N VAL A 179 1.62 15.90 -16.72
CA VAL A 179 1.52 15.36 -18.08
C VAL A 179 0.19 15.68 -18.76
N LEU A 180 -0.90 15.85 -17.99
CA LEU A 180 -2.22 16.16 -18.51
C LEU A 180 -2.49 17.67 -18.64
N GLY A 181 -1.64 18.51 -18.05
CA GLY A 181 -1.84 19.96 -18.00
C GLY A 181 -3.16 20.36 -17.31
N SER A 182 -3.65 19.53 -16.38
CA SER A 182 -4.93 19.67 -15.69
C SER A 182 -4.79 19.16 -14.27
N LYS A 183 -5.44 19.81 -13.31
CA LYS A 183 -5.32 19.40 -11.91
C LYS A 183 -5.94 18.01 -11.73
N ALA A 184 -5.13 17.05 -11.29
CA ALA A 184 -5.58 15.72 -10.94
C ALA A 184 -5.63 15.51 -9.41
N GLU A 185 -6.67 14.86 -8.92
CA GLU A 185 -6.87 14.50 -7.52
C GLU A 185 -7.04 12.99 -7.38
N CYS A 186 -6.39 12.38 -6.38
CA CYS A 186 -6.61 10.98 -6.04
C CYS A 186 -7.81 10.89 -5.08
N LEU A 187 -8.91 10.32 -5.55
CA LEU A 187 -10.15 10.14 -4.79
C LEU A 187 -10.12 8.87 -3.95
N GLU A 188 -9.67 7.76 -4.56
CA GLU A 188 -9.54 6.47 -3.90
C GLU A 188 -8.19 5.83 -4.25
N LEU A 189 -7.65 5.07 -3.30
CA LEU A 189 -6.43 4.30 -3.49
C LEU A 189 -6.59 2.97 -2.76
N ASP A 190 -6.36 1.88 -3.49
CA ASP A 190 -6.31 0.54 -2.95
C ASP A 190 -5.00 -0.15 -3.37
N VAL A 191 -4.41 -0.93 -2.46
CA VAL A 191 -3.33 -1.85 -2.83
C VAL A 191 -3.98 -3.13 -3.36
N LEU A 192 -3.68 -3.49 -4.60
CA LEU A 192 -4.16 -4.72 -5.23
C LEU A 192 -3.20 -5.88 -4.99
N ASP A 193 -1.88 -5.61 -5.04
CA ASP A 193 -0.87 -6.64 -4.86
C ASP A 193 0.47 -6.07 -4.34
N ILE A 194 1.24 -6.93 -3.66
CA ILE A 194 2.55 -6.63 -3.11
C ILE A 194 3.51 -7.77 -3.47
N GLU A 195 4.31 -7.53 -4.50
CA GLU A 195 5.32 -8.48 -4.98
C GLU A 195 6.62 -8.25 -4.21
N LEU A 196 6.96 -9.17 -3.33
CA LEU A 196 8.19 -9.08 -2.55
C LEU A 196 9.32 -9.77 -3.30
N GLU A 197 10.45 -9.10 -3.51
CA GLU A 197 11.63 -9.73 -4.12
C GLU A 197 12.10 -10.94 -3.29
N GLY A 198 12.40 -12.05 -3.99
CA GLY A 198 12.98 -13.26 -3.40
C GLY A 198 12.00 -14.24 -2.75
N GLU A 199 10.75 -14.26 -3.18
CA GLU A 199 9.79 -15.37 -2.98
C GLU A 199 9.59 -16.17 -4.26
#